data_AF-A0A0M1J8W8-F1
#
_entry.id   AF-A0A0M1J8W8-F1
#
_cell.length_a   1.000
_cell.length_b   1.000
_cell.length_c   1.000
_cell.angle_alpha   90.00
_cell.angle_beta   90.00
_cell.angle_gamma   90.00
#
_symmetry.space_group_name_H-M   'P 1'
#
loop_
_entity.id
_entity.type
_entity.pdbx_description
1 polymer ?
#
loop_
_entity_poly.entity_id
_entity_poly.type
_entity_poly.pdbx_seq_one_letter_code
_entity_poly.pdbx_strand_id
1 'polypeptide(L)' 'MQWQYGAVDGSFSPGKRGGDGVAYGRKGKGILIHAITDAAGMPIASCTTPANGDELAQVIPLLDAVKARIGKFRR' A
#
# COMPACT_ATOMS: atom_id res chain seq x y z
N MET A 1 11.30 -13.35 11.41
CA MET A 1 10.64 -12.02 11.38
C MET A 1 9.67 -11.93 12.55
N GLN A 2 9.87 -10.99 13.48
CA GLN A 2 8.93 -10.72 14.57
C GLN A 2 7.84 -9.76 14.07
N TRP A 3 6.60 -10.23 14.06
CA TRP A 3 5.40 -9.52 13.58
C TRP A 3 5.02 -8.28 14.39
N GLN A 4 5.62 -8.08 15.55
CA GLN A 4 5.29 -6.97 16.46
C GLN A 4 5.71 -5.58 15.91
N TYR A 5 6.36 -5.52 14.74
CA TYR A 5 6.99 -4.30 14.21
C TYR A 5 6.73 -4.05 12.72
N GLY A 6 5.76 -4.73 12.11
CA GLY A 6 5.35 -4.40 10.73
C GLY A 6 4.52 -3.12 10.70
N ALA A 7 4.87 -2.17 9.84
CA ALA A 7 4.12 -0.92 9.67
C ALA A 7 3.45 -0.87 8.29
N VAL A 8 2.24 -0.33 8.23
CA VAL A 8 1.58 0.08 6.99
C VAL A 8 1.70 1.60 6.91
N ASP A 9 2.30 2.11 5.83
CA ASP A 9 2.35 3.56 5.55
C ASP A 9 1.61 3.89 4.26
N GLY A 10 0.97 5.05 4.24
CA GLY A 10 0.16 5.57 3.15
C GLY A 10 0.66 6.95 2.71
N SER A 11 1.10 7.06 1.46
CA SER A 11 1.65 8.28 0.89
C SER A 11 0.83 8.76 -0.30
N PHE A 12 0.78 10.08 -0.49
CA PHE A 12 0.13 10.73 -1.62
C PHE A 12 1.19 11.34 -2.55
N SER A 13 1.13 10.97 -3.83
CA SER A 13 1.98 11.56 -4.87
C SER A 13 1.15 12.40 -5.84
N PRO A 14 1.40 13.72 -5.93
CA PRO A 14 0.62 14.60 -6.81
C PRO A 14 0.89 14.31 -8.29
N GLY A 15 -0.19 14.22 -9.07
CA GLY A 15 -0.16 13.99 -10.51
C GLY A 15 -0.24 15.31 -11.28
N LYS A 16 0.91 15.83 -11.75
CA LYS A 16 0.98 17.10 -12.48
C LYS A 16 0.22 17.08 -13.82
N ARG A 17 0.08 15.91 -14.45
CA ARG A 17 -0.64 15.69 -15.71
C ARG A 17 -1.66 14.57 -15.55
N GLY A 18 -2.53 14.38 -16.56
CA GLY A 18 -3.40 13.20 -16.64
C GLY A 18 -2.62 11.96 -17.08
N GLY A 19 -3.21 10.80 -16.84
CA GLY A 19 -2.68 9.49 -17.21
C GLY A 19 -3.56 8.41 -16.60
N ASP A 20 -3.51 7.21 -17.16
CA ASP A 20 -4.26 6.07 -16.62
C ASP A 20 -3.86 5.82 -15.16
N GLY A 21 -4.86 5.62 -14.31
CA GLY A 21 -4.65 5.40 -12.88
C GLY A 21 -4.41 6.68 -12.05
N VAL A 22 -4.54 7.89 -12.63
CA VAL A 22 -4.46 9.16 -11.90
C VAL A 22 -5.85 9.81 -11.81
N ALA A 23 -6.29 10.13 -10.59
CA ALA A 23 -7.60 10.75 -10.36
C ALA A 23 -7.53 11.88 -9.33
N TYR A 24 -8.60 12.68 -9.23
CA TYR A 24 -8.78 13.66 -8.17
C TYR A 24 -9.38 13.00 -6.93
N GLY A 25 -8.66 13.10 -5.81
CA GLY A 25 -9.15 12.73 -4.49
C GLY A 25 -9.16 13.90 -3.52
N ARG A 26 -9.31 13.61 -2.23
CA ARG A 26 -9.40 14.63 -1.17
C ARG A 26 -8.18 15.56 -1.10
N LYS A 27 -6.96 15.03 -1.24
CA LYS A 27 -5.70 15.80 -1.20
C LYS A 27 -5.35 16.47 -2.53
N GLY A 28 -6.06 16.16 -3.62
CA GLY A 28 -5.80 16.68 -4.95
C GLY A 28 -5.68 15.57 -6.00
N LYS A 29 -5.21 15.94 -7.19
CA LYS A 29 -4.97 15.01 -8.29
C LYS A 29 -3.71 14.20 -8.05
N GLY A 30 -3.78 12.88 -8.15
CA GLY A 30 -2.59 12.04 -7.98
C GLY A 30 -2.90 10.57 -7.81
N ILE A 31 -2.00 9.90 -7.11
CA ILE A 31 -2.10 8.51 -6.69
C ILE A 31 -1.88 8.39 -5.18
N LEU A 32 -2.45 7.33 -4.60
CA LEU A 32 -2.11 6.85 -3.27
C LEU A 32 -1.16 5.66 -3.42
N ILE A 33 -0.17 5.60 -2.53
CA ILE A 33 0.80 4.52 -2.44
C ILE A 33 0.70 3.98 -1.02
N HIS A 34 0.40 2.70 -0.86
CA HIS A 34 0.47 2.02 0.42
C HIS A 34 1.55 0.95 0.38
N ALA A 35 2.31 0.83 1.48
CA ALA A 35 3.34 -0.20 1.61
C ALA A 35 3.32 -0.82 3.00
N ILE A 36 3.62 -2.12 3.06
CA ILE A 36 3.95 -2.83 4.30
C ILE A 36 5.46 -2.98 4.37
N THR A 37 6.06 -2.57 5.48
CA THR A 37 7.49 -2.77 5.75
C THR A 37 7.72 -3.76 6.87
N ASP A 38 8.89 -4.40 6.87
CA ASP A 38 9.37 -5.13 8.05
C ASP A 38 9.94 -4.17 9.11
N ALA A 39 10.36 -4.75 10.24
CA ALA A 39 10.94 -4.01 11.36
C ALA A 39 12.20 -3.19 11.00
N ALA A 40 12.90 -3.56 9.93
CA ALA A 40 14.10 -2.86 9.44
C ALA A 40 13.76 -1.78 8.40
N GLY A 41 12.47 -1.58 8.10
CA GLY A 41 12.01 -0.64 7.09
C GLY A 41 12.05 -1.19 5.66
N MET A 42 12.29 -2.50 5.46
CA MET A 42 12.30 -3.09 4.13
C MET A 42 10.87 -3.27 3.61
N PRO A 43 10.50 -2.74 2.43
CA PRO A 43 9.17 -2.95 1.87
C PRO A 43 8.96 -4.42 1.47
N ILE A 44 7.90 -5.02 2.03
CA ILE A 44 7.48 -6.40 1.77
C ILE A 44 6.43 -6.46 0.66
N ALA A 45 5.50 -5.50 0.65
CA ALA A 45 4.43 -5.37 -0.33
C ALA A 45 4.07 -3.90 -0.54
N SER A 46 3.63 -3.54 -1.75
CA SER A 46 3.11 -2.22 -2.07
C SER A 46 1.89 -2.30 -3.00
N CYS A 47 1.02 -1.30 -2.91
CA CYS A 47 -0.17 -1.15 -3.73
C CYS A 47 -0.31 0.32 -4.09
N THR A 48 -0.71 0.60 -5.34
CA THR A 48 -0.99 1.95 -5.81
C THR A 48 -2.39 2.05 -6.36
N THR A 49 -3.06 3.16 -6.09
CA THR A 49 -4.39 3.45 -6.62
C THR A 49 -4.49 4.92 -7.01
N PRO A 50 -5.48 5.30 -7.84
CA PRO A 50 -5.77 6.71 -8.06
C PRO A 50 -6.16 7.40 -6.74
N ALA A 51 -6.01 8.73 -6.66
CA ALA A 51 -6.23 9.46 -5.40
C ALA A 51 -7.66 9.38 -4.81
N ASN A 52 -8.63 8.91 -5.59
CA ASN A 52 -10.00 8.67 -5.16
C ASN A 52 -10.27 7.21 -4.72
N GLY A 53 -9.23 6.37 -4.63
CA GLY A 53 -9.36 5.00 -4.14
C GLY A 53 -9.69 4.94 -2.64
N ASP A 54 -10.36 3.88 -2.23
CA ASP A 54 -10.63 3.58 -0.82
C ASP A 54 -9.34 3.09 -0.13
N GLU A 55 -8.88 3.85 0.87
CA GLU A 55 -7.65 3.55 1.62
C GLU A 55 -7.75 2.22 2.38
N LEU A 56 -8.94 1.85 2.89
CA LEU A 56 -9.13 0.58 3.61
C LEU A 56 -9.10 -0.61 2.64
N ALA A 57 -9.70 -0.46 1.46
CA ALA A 57 -9.66 -1.48 0.41
C ALA A 57 -8.24 -1.76 -0.09
N GLN A 58 -7.32 -0.79 0.02
CA GLN A 58 -5.92 -0.94 -0.38
C GLN A 58 -5.08 -1.79 0.59
N VAL A 59 -5.53 -1.96 1.84
CA VAL A 59 -4.82 -2.79 2.83
C VAL A 59 -4.99 -4.28 2.54
N ILE A 60 -6.15 -4.69 2.02
CA ILE A 60 -6.47 -6.10 1.72
C ILE A 60 -5.44 -6.74 0.77
N PRO A 61 -5.16 -6.19 -0.43
CA PRO A 61 -4.19 -6.77 -1.35
C PRO A 61 -2.77 -6.81 -0.75
N LEU A 62 -2.43 -5.88 0.14
CA LEU A 62 -1.13 -5.89 0.84
C LEU A 62 -1.03 -7.09 1.80
N LEU A 63 -2.08 -7.35 2.59
CA LEU A 63 -2.10 -8.50 3.50
C LEU A 63 -2.04 -9.83 2.74
N ASP A 64 -2.70 -9.92 1.60
CA ASP A 64 -2.66 -11.14 0.78
C ASP A 64 -1.30 -11.34 0.10
N ALA A 65 -0.67 -10.27 -0.39
CA ALA A 65 0.69 -10.30 -0.92
C ALA A 65 1.70 -10.75 0.15
N VAL A 66 1.52 -10.27 1.39
CA VAL A 66 2.32 -10.72 2.53
C VAL A 66 2.09 -12.22 2.78
N LYS A 67 0.86 -12.69 2.98
CA LYS A 67 0.55 -14.12 3.23
C LYS A 67 1.15 -15.05 2.18
N ALA A 68 1.11 -14.67 0.90
CA ALA A 68 1.68 -15.47 -0.18
C ALA A 68 3.20 -15.65 -0.04
N ARG A 69 3.89 -14.63 0.48
CA ARG A 69 5.36 -14.54 0.55
C ARG A 69 5.97 -15.26 1.76
N ILE A 70 5.22 -15.36 2.86
CA ILE A 70 5.61 -16.07 4.09
C ILE A 70 5.15 -17.54 4.13
N GLY A 71 4.24 -17.93 3.23
CA GLY A 71 3.59 -19.24 3.29
C GLY A 71 2.57 -19.37 4.43
N LYS A 72 1.82 -20.48 4.47
CA LYS A 72 0.87 -20.75 5.57
C LYS A 72 1.61 -20.80 6.90
N PHE A 73 1.26 -19.90 7.81
CA PHE A 73 1.66 -19.98 9.22
C PHE A 73 1.20 -21.35 9.76
N ARG A 74 2.14 -22.30 9.90
CA ARG A 74 1.87 -23.61 10.49
C ARG A 74 1.80 -23.41 12.00
N ARG A 75 0.66 -23.78 12.57
CA ARG A 75 0.39 -23.75 14.00
C ARG A 75 1.15 -24.87 14.70
#